data_AF-A0A430EHP7-F1
#
_entry.id   AF-A0A430EHP7-F1
#
_cell.length_a   1.000
_cell.length_b   1.000
_cell.length_c   1.000
_cell.angle_alpha   90.00
_cell.angle_beta   90.00
_cell.angle_gamma   90.00
#
_symmetry.space_group_name_H-M   'P 1'
#
loop_
_entity.id
_entity.type
_entity.pdbx_description
1 polymer ?
#
loop_
_entity_poly.entity_id
_entity_poly.type
_entity_poly.pdbx_seq_one_letter_code
_entity_poly.pdbx_strand_id
1 'polypeptide(L)' 'MADDKTQVGGQDRKRVSLSEDYEVRDWMESFGVSKDKLVEAVNAVGDRADDVRAYLKR' A
#
# COMPACT_ATOMS: atom_id res chain seq x y z
N MET A 1 -7.56 26.21 -3.94
CA MET A 1 -8.42 25.01 -3.90
C MET A 1 -7.61 23.95 -3.16
N ALA A 2 -8.15 23.40 -2.08
CA ALA A 2 -7.50 22.33 -1.35
C ALA A 2 -7.58 21.09 -2.23
N ASP A 3 -6.44 20.59 -2.71
CA ASP A 3 -6.38 19.31 -3.41
C ASP A 3 -7.13 18.27 -2.58
N ASP A 4 -8.16 17.66 -3.17
CA ASP A 4 -8.74 16.41 -2.70
C ASP A 4 -7.64 15.35 -2.79
N LYS A 5 -6.78 15.33 -1.77
CA LYS A 5 -5.76 14.31 -1.54
C LYS A 5 -6.37 12.94 -1.22
N THR A 6 -7.70 12.79 -1.31
CA THR A 6 -8.41 11.52 -1.22
C THR A 6 -8.14 10.62 -2.43
N GLN A 7 -7.49 11.12 -3.49
CA GLN A 7 -6.79 10.31 -4.50
C GLN A 7 -5.37 9.95 -4.05
N VAL A 8 -5.25 9.56 -2.78
CA VAL A 8 -4.02 9.04 -2.21
C VAL A 8 -3.67 7.72 -2.92
N GLY A 9 -2.64 7.78 -3.75
CA GLY A 9 -2.27 6.72 -4.67
C GLY A 9 -3.02 6.84 -5.98
N GLY A 10 -2.41 7.55 -6.94
CA GLY A 10 -2.92 7.68 -8.29
C GLY A 10 -3.41 6.35 -8.84
N GLN A 11 -4.47 6.43 -9.65
CA GLN A 11 -5.24 5.34 -10.28
C GLN A 11 -4.40 4.21 -10.93
N ASP A 12 -3.07 4.36 -10.98
CA ASP A 12 -2.07 3.50 -11.62
C ASP A 12 -1.01 2.91 -10.66
N ARG A 13 -1.16 3.00 -9.33
CA ARG A 13 -0.19 2.36 -8.41
C ARG A 13 -0.28 0.84 -8.45
N LYS A 14 0.53 0.22 -9.31
CA LYS A 14 0.67 -1.23 -9.49
C LYS A 14 1.60 -1.89 -8.47
N ARG A 15 2.46 -1.11 -7.81
CA ARG A 15 3.50 -1.59 -6.90
C ARG A 15 3.48 -0.87 -5.56
N VAL A 16 3.63 -1.62 -4.48
CA VAL A 16 3.76 -1.16 -3.10
C VAL A 16 5.19 -0.72 -2.86
N SER A 17 5.42 0.58 -2.80
CA SER A 17 6.72 1.15 -2.42
C SER A 17 6.83 1.22 -0.90
N LEU A 18 7.92 0.68 -0.36
CA LEU A 18 8.29 0.80 1.05
C LEU A 18 9.44 1.81 1.26
N SER A 19 9.85 2.52 0.20
CA SER A 19 10.99 3.43 0.21
C SER A 19 10.72 4.72 0.97
N GLU A 20 9.51 5.26 0.83
CA GLU A 20 9.10 6.52 1.43
C GLU A 20 8.05 6.31 2.52
N ASP A 21 8.26 6.89 3.70
CA ASP A 21 7.37 6.68 4.85
C ASP A 21 5.93 7.16 4.58
N TYR A 22 5.74 8.19 3.75
CA TYR A 22 4.40 8.66 3.39
C TYR A 22 3.69 7.68 2.45
N GLU A 23 4.41 6.98 1.56
CA GLU A 23 3.82 5.94 0.71
C GLU A 23 3.43 4.71 1.53
N VAL A 24 4.26 4.33 2.49
CA VAL A 24 3.98 3.22 3.42
C VAL A 24 2.70 3.51 4.20
N ARG A 25 2.57 4.70 4.78
CA ARG A 25 1.36 5.12 5.49
C ARG A 25 0.14 5.07 4.58
N ASP A 26 0.30 5.49 3.34
CA ASP A 26 -0.80 5.53 2.40
C ASP A 26 -1.30 4.12 2.00
N TRP A 27 -0.37 3.19 1.82
CA TRP A 27 -0.68 1.79 1.59
C TRP A 27 -1.27 1.12 2.82
N MET A 28 -0.77 1.43 4.00
CA MET A 28 -1.35 0.98 5.27
C MET A 28 -2.80 1.42 5.40
N GLU A 29 -3.12 2.67 5.09
CA GLU A 29 -4.50 3.19 5.10
C GLU A 29 -5.35 2.52 4.02
N SER A 30 -4.82 2.37 2.80
CA SER A 30 -5.51 1.73 1.67
C SER A 30 -5.86 0.27 1.93
N PHE A 31 -4.97 -0.47 2.62
CA PHE A 31 -5.18 -1.87 2.96
C PHE A 31 -5.78 -2.08 4.36
N GLY A 32 -5.82 -1.05 5.20
CA GLY A 32 -6.28 -1.12 6.59
C GLY A 32 -5.39 -1.97 7.50
N VAL A 33 -4.07 -1.95 7.28
CA VAL A 33 -3.10 -2.80 8.02
C VAL A 33 -1.98 -2.00 8.67
N SER A 34 -1.27 -2.61 9.62
CA SER A 34 -0.06 -2.01 10.22
C SER A 34 1.14 -2.05 9.26
N LYS A 35 2.16 -1.22 9.53
CA LYS A 35 3.42 -1.21 8.78
C LYS A 35 4.05 -2.60 8.72
N ASP A 36 4.10 -3.30 9.85
CA ASP A 36 4.69 -4.64 9.94
C ASP A 36 3.96 -5.63 9.02
N LYS A 37 2.62 -5.58 8.99
CA LYS A 37 1.80 -6.44 8.13
C LYS A 37 1.97 -6.12 6.65
N LEU A 38 2.09 -4.84 6.30
CA LEU A 38 2.39 -4.42 4.93
C LEU A 38 3.76 -4.94 4.47
N VAL A 39 4.78 -4.79 5.32
CA VAL A 39 6.15 -5.26 5.03
C VAL A 39 6.19 -6.78 4.94
N GLU A 40 5.52 -7.49 5.85
CA GLU A 40 5.39 -8.95 5.82
C GLU A 40 4.76 -9.42 4.50
N ALA A 41 3.65 -8.81 4.10
CA ALA A 41 2.97 -9.16 2.86
C ALA A 41 3.85 -8.90 1.64
N VAL A 42 4.50 -7.73 1.55
CA VAL A 42 5.43 -7.41 0.44
C VAL A 42 6.59 -8.40 0.40
N ASN A 43 7.14 -8.83 1.54
CA ASN A 43 8.19 -9.84 1.58
C ASN A 43 7.69 -11.23 1.19
N ALA A 44 6.42 -11.56 1.46
CA ALA A 44 5.84 -12.88 1.17
C ALA A 44 5.46 -13.06 -0.30
N VAL A 45 4.89 -12.02 -0.94
CA VAL A 45 4.35 -12.12 -2.31
C VAL A 45 4.99 -11.15 -3.31
N GLY A 46 5.92 -10.32 -2.87
CA GLY A 46 6.52 -9.26 -3.67
C GLY A 46 5.76 -7.95 -3.57
N ASP A 47 6.23 -6.94 -4.27
CA ASP A 47 5.71 -5.58 -4.18
C ASP A 47 4.52 -5.31 -5.10
N ARG A 48 3.90 -6.32 -5.71
CA ARG A 48 2.67 -6.11 -6.50
C ARG A 48 1.49 -5.83 -5.59
N ALA A 49 0.80 -4.72 -5.82
CA ALA A 49 -0.33 -4.30 -4.98
C ALA A 49 -1.48 -5.32 -4.99
N ASP A 50 -1.78 -5.94 -6.13
CA ASP A 50 -2.82 -6.97 -6.24
C ASP A 50 -2.48 -8.22 -5.42
N ASP A 51 -1.23 -8.68 -5.49
CA ASP A 51 -0.76 -9.86 -4.76
C ASP A 51 -0.75 -9.59 -3.26
N VAL A 52 -0.23 -8.43 -2.84
CA VAL A 52 -0.24 -7.98 -1.44
C VAL A 52 -1.66 -7.89 -0.89
N ARG A 53 -2.58 -7.31 -1.67
CA ARG A 53 -3.99 -7.22 -1.30
C ARG A 53 -4.64 -8.59 -1.18
N ALA A 54 -4.32 -9.53 -2.05
CA ALA A 54 -4.82 -10.90 -1.97
C ALA A 54 -4.28 -11.63 -0.73
N TYR A 55 -2.99 -11.44 -0.40
CA TYR A 55 -2.37 -11.99 0.81
C TYR A 55 -3.02 -11.45 2.08
N LEU A 56 -3.27 -10.13 2.16
CA LEU A 56 -3.84 -9.47 3.34
C LEU A 56 -5.35 -9.76 3.55
N LYS A 57 -6.06 -10.22 2.52
CA LYS A 57 -7.48 -10.61 2.60
C LYS A 57 -7.70 -12.05 3.05
N ARG A 58 -6.63 -12.83 3.18
CA ARG A 58 -6.67 -14.23 3.59
C ARG A 58 -6.65 -14.36 5.10
#